data_AF-A0A0F9UME7-F1
#
_entry.id   AF-A0A0F9UME7-F1
#
_cell.length_a   1.000
_cell.length_b   1.000
_cell.length_c   1.000
_cell.angle_alpha   90.00
_cell.angle_beta   90.00
_cell.angle_gamma   90.00
#
_symmetry.space_group_name_H-M   'P 1'
#
loop_
_entity.id
_entity.type
_entity.pdbx_description
1 polymer ?
#
loop_
_entity_poly.entity_id
_entity_poly.type
_entity_poly.pdbx_seq_one_letter_code
_entity_poly.pdbx_strand_id
1 'polypeptide(L)' 'MDSRSPRDGRAIEELGWYDPNSKDADKQLSLHRERIEYWLSVGAQPSDTVSDLLKRQGISVRKT' A
#
# COMPACT_ATOMS: atom_id res chain seq x y z
N MET A 1 -4.74 -7.11 -4.74
CA MET A 1 -4.78 -8.48 -5.33
C MET A 1 -5.59 -9.38 -4.41
N ASP A 2 -6.18 -10.46 -4.92
CA ASP A 2 -6.81 -11.49 -4.07
C ASP A 2 -5.72 -12.33 -3.39
N SER A 3 -5.88 -12.68 -2.11
CA SER A 3 -4.87 -13.40 -1.33
C SER A 3 -4.55 -14.80 -1.85
N ARG A 4 -5.45 -15.40 -2.65
CA ARG A 4 -5.25 -16.70 -3.30
C ARG A 4 -4.53 -16.59 -4.65
N SER A 5 -4.37 -15.37 -5.17
CA SER A 5 -3.62 -15.15 -6.40
C SER A 5 -2.11 -15.26 -6.14
N PRO A 6 -1.31 -15.67 -7.14
CA PRO A 6 0.14 -15.68 -7.01
C PRO A 6 0.66 -14.27 -6.68
N ARG A 7 1.74 -14.20 -5.90
CA ARG A 7 2.33 -12.94 -5.41
C ARG A 7 2.59 -11.94 -6.54
N ASP A 8 3.18 -12.42 -7.63
CA ASP A 8 3.56 -11.60 -8.80
C ASP A 8 2.49 -11.71 -9.91
N GLY A 9 1.25 -12.00 -9.54
CA GLY A 9 0.11 -12.13 -10.43
C GLY A 9 -0.51 -10.79 -10.83
N ARG A 10 -1.64 -10.87 -11.54
CA ARG A 10 -2.38 -9.68 -11.98
C ARG A 10 -2.93 -8.90 -10.78
N ALA A 11 -2.54 -7.63 -10.66
CA ALA A 11 -3.13 -6.71 -9.70
C ALA A 11 -4.58 -6.33 -10.10
N ILE A 12 -5.41 -6.00 -9.11
CA ILE A 12 -6.73 -5.41 -9.34
C ILE A 12 -6.53 -3.95 -9.78
N GLU A 13 -5.65 -3.24 -9.09
CA GLU A 13 -5.26 -1.85 -9.32
C GLU A 13 -3.84 -1.65 -8.77
N GLU A 14 -3.03 -0.85 -9.46
CA GLU A 14 -1.71 -0.42 -8.98
C GLU A 14 -1.87 0.86 -8.14
N LEU A 15 -1.46 0.80 -6.87
CA LEU A 15 -1.67 1.89 -5.90
C LEU A 15 -0.41 2.71 -5.60
N GLY A 16 0.71 2.37 -6.25
CA GLY A 16 1.99 3.02 -6.02
C GLY A 16 3.16 2.03 -6.05
N TRP A 17 4.31 2.48 -5.55
CA TRP A 17 5.53 1.68 -5.50
C TRP A 17 6.39 2.06 -4.30
N TYR A 18 7.27 1.15 -3.90
CA TYR A 18 8.23 1.34 -2.82
C TYR A 18 9.61 0.88 -3.27
N ASP A 19 10.60 1.77 -3.24
CA ASP A 19 12.00 1.47 -3.49
C ASP A 19 12.82 1.68 -2.20
N PRO A 20 13.15 0.61 -1.44
CA PRO A 20 13.91 0.75 -0.21
C PRO A 20 15.34 1.27 -0.40
N ASN A 21 15.89 1.20 -1.62
CA ASN A 21 17.29 1.57 -1.90
C ASN A 21 17.48 3.05 -2.28
N SER A 22 16.39 3.78 -2.53
CA SER A 22 16.47 5.21 -2.82
C SER A 22 17.05 5.97 -1.61
N LYS A 23 18.07 6.79 -1.87
CA LYS A 23 18.67 7.68 -0.86
C LYS A 23 17.80 8.91 -0.56
N ASP A 24 16.90 9.23 -1.48
CA ASP A 24 15.96 10.33 -1.36
C ASP A 24 14.63 9.78 -0.81
N ALA A 25 14.26 10.24 0.38
CA ALA A 25 13.06 9.80 1.09
C ALA A 25 11.78 10.07 0.28
N ASP A 26 11.75 11.17 -0.47
CA ASP A 26 10.59 11.56 -1.29
C ASP A 26 10.45 10.64 -2.53
N LYS A 27 11.56 10.06 -2.97
CA LYS A 27 11.60 9.05 -4.05
C LYS A 27 11.62 7.62 -3.51
N GLN A 28 11.44 7.40 -2.22
CA GLN A 28 11.43 6.05 -1.67
C GLN A 28 10.05 5.41 -1.84
N LEU A 29 9.00 6.21 -1.89
CA LEU A 29 7.62 5.76 -1.81
C LEU A 29 6.71 6.70 -2.59
N SER A 30 5.95 6.14 -3.53
CA SER A 30 4.88 6.86 -4.22
C SER A 30 3.56 6.12 -3.96
N LEU A 31 2.51 6.87 -3.62
CA LEU A 31 1.21 6.33 -3.24
C LEU A 31 0.06 7.13 -3.86
N HIS A 32 -0.92 6.43 -4.44
CA HIS A 32 -2.19 7.00 -4.84
C HIS A 32 -3.14 7.07 -3.64
N ARG A 33 -2.98 8.11 -2.81
CA ARG A 33 -3.68 8.26 -1.52
C ARG A 33 -5.20 8.02 -1.60
N GLU A 34 -5.89 8.69 -2.50
CA GLU A 34 -7.36 8.59 -2.65
C GLU A 34 -7.81 7.15 -2.90
N ARG A 35 -7.09 6.43 -3.76
CA ARG A 35 -7.41 5.04 -4.12
C ARG A 35 -7.11 4.09 -2.97
N ILE A 36 -6.03 4.32 -2.23
CA ILE A 36 -5.70 3.56 -1.02
C ILE A 36 -6.81 3.73 0.02
N GLU A 37 -7.23 4.96 0.29
CA GLU A 37 -8.31 5.25 1.24
C GLU A 37 -9.63 4.59 0.82
N TYR A 38 -9.95 4.63 -0.48
CA TYR A 38 -11.09 3.89 -1.03
C TYR A 38 -11.00 2.38 -0.73
N TRP A 39 -9.87 1.75 -1.07
CA TRP A 39 -9.70 0.30 -0.87
C TRP A 39 -9.75 -0.09 0.62
N LEU A 40 -9.17 0.73 1.50
CA LEU A 40 -9.31 0.55 2.95
C LEU A 40 -10.77 0.68 3.40
N SER A 41 -11.54 1.63 2.85
CA SER A 41 -12.95 1.83 3.19
C SER A 41 -13.85 0.66 2.81
N VAL A 42 -13.50 -0.06 1.73
CA VAL A 42 -14.22 -1.27 1.29
C VAL A 42 -13.68 -2.56 1.91
N GLY A 43 -12.79 -2.45 2.91
CA GLY A 43 -12.34 -3.58 3.72
C GLY A 43 -11.04 -4.25 3.26
N ALA A 44 -10.23 -3.60 2.41
CA ALA A 44 -8.91 -4.13 2.08
C ALA A 44 -8.03 -4.20 3.34
N GLN A 45 -7.38 -5.34 3.53
CA GLN A 45 -6.46 -5.58 4.65
C GLN A 45 -5.01 -5.54 4.14
N PRO A 46 -4.23 -4.51 4.49
CA PRO A 46 -2.81 -4.44 4.14
C PRO A 46 -1.99 -5.44 4.97
N SER A 47 -0.84 -5.86 4.45
CA SER A 47 0.16 -6.57 5.25
C SER A 47 0.78 -5.64 6.31
N ASP A 48 1.50 -6.20 7.29
CA ASP A 48 2.14 -5.38 8.33
C ASP A 48 3.14 -4.37 7.73
N THR A 49 3.97 -4.77 6.75
CA THR A 49 4.91 -3.87 6.08
C THR A 49 4.21 -2.71 5.38
N VAL A 50 3.12 -3.00 4.64
CA VAL A 50 2.35 -1.95 3.95
C VAL A 50 1.67 -1.05 4.97
N SER A 51 1.13 -1.61 6.06
CA SER A 51 0.52 -0.83 7.14
C SER A 51 1.48 0.20 7.73
N ASP A 52 2.74 -0.18 7.94
CA ASP A 52 3.75 0.73 8.47
C ASP A 52 4.16 1.81 7.47
N LEU A 53 4.27 1.48 6.18
CA LEU A 53 4.50 2.46 5.12
C LEU A 53 3.35 3.47 5.02
N LEU A 54 2.10 3.00 5.09
CA LEU A 54 0.92 3.87 5.07
C LEU A 54 0.87 4.81 6.28
N LYS A 55 1.17 4.31 7.49
CA LYS A 55 1.24 5.15 8.70
C LYS A 55 2.31 6.23 8.60
N ARG A 56 3.49 5.93 8.04
CA ARG A 56 4.56 6.92 7.81
C ARG A 56 4.10 8.07 6.91
N GLN A 57 3.14 7.79 6.01
CA GLN A 57 2.55 8.77 5.10
C GLN A 57 1.25 9.40 5.65
N GLY A 58 0.95 9.19 6.93
CA GLY A 58 -0.22 9.76 7.61
C GLY A 58 -1.55 9.08 7.26
N ILE A 59 -1.53 7.94 6.58
CA ILE A 59 -2.75 7.19 6.22
C ILE A 59 -3.11 6.26 7.38
N SER A 60 -4.29 6.46 7.96
CA SER A 60 -4.77 5.68 9.10
C SER A 60 -5.29 4.32 8.67
N VAL A 61 -4.59 3.25 9.05
CA VAL A 61 -5.04 1.87 8.87
C VAL A 61 -5.66 1.39 10.19
N ARG A 62 -6.95 1.04 10.18
CA ARG A 62 -7.59 0.40 11.34
C ARG A 62 -7.10 -1.05 11.40
N LYS A 63 -6.37 -1.43 12.46
CA LYS A 63 -6.15 -2.85 12.78
C LYS A 63 -7.46 -3.39 13.36
N THR A 64 -7.99 -4.44 12.73
CA THR A 64 -9.02 -5.31 13.33
C THR A 64 -8.35 -6.28 14.29
#